data_AF-A0A7W7LKC0-F1
#
_entry.id   AF-A0A7W7LKC0-F1
#
_cell.length_a   1.000
_cell.length_b   1.000
_cell.length_c   1.000
_cell.angle_alpha   90.00
_cell.angle_beta   90.00
_cell.angle_gamma   90.00
#
_symmetry.space_group_name_H-M   'P 1'
#
loop_
_entity.id
_entity.type
_entity.pdbx_description
1 polymer ?
#
loop_
_entity_poly.entity_id
_entity_poly.type
_entity_poly.pdbx_seq_one_letter_code
_entity_poly.pdbx_strand_id
1 'polypeptide(L)'
;MHRRIRAARIPAVAGVALLAALAATAGTTAATAAPAPAPHPQPGQQVEYFTEPGGHPHHTTVPAPHTPAHPLLPWVKGDGKVTSVVNNGRVGDKLDVVFVGDGYTASQQNAFHAAVRAKWKKMTAVEPYASYRNLFNVWAVDAVSHDSGVSGDPDQSVKRDTALGSGFFCDGVERLLCLDTAKVESYAAKAPAADLVVVLSNSTKYGGAGYNDVVSKVGYDGIATASADNEKSDQIAVHETGHSLGKLADEYEYAEYGTYTGTEPATSNISTLGAAQMADRRTKWYRWLGQTSPDGGTVGTYEGGGYYPKGLFRPTDNSIMRSLGREFNSPGREAMIAGFYRHAKVLSSTRSAGTKVGRGERLTVLPASASTTVRWYVDGHEVTAARGKTSLTPRSLGVRADGRAHTVTVKAADRTSAVRDPELAKKLTGELAWKVR
;
A
#
# COMPACT_ATOMS: atom_id res chain seq x y z
N MET A 1 -61.69 101.92 -1.33
CA MET A 1 -60.54 102.86 -1.22
C MET A 1 -59.43 102.40 -2.16
N HIS A 2 -58.92 103.27 -3.05
CA HIS A 2 -57.56 103.88 -2.96
C HIS A 2 -56.42 102.85 -2.86
N ARG A 3 -55.63 102.64 -3.94
CA ARG A 3 -54.41 103.40 -4.38
C ARG A 3 -53.16 102.95 -3.59
N ARG A 4 -51.97 102.71 -4.18
CA ARG A 4 -51.46 102.70 -5.60
C ARG A 4 -49.97 102.24 -5.59
N ILE A 5 -49.32 102.10 -6.77
CA ILE A 5 -47.85 102.26 -7.01
C ILE A 5 -46.93 101.14 -6.43
N ARG A 6 -45.84 100.61 -7.03
CA ARG A 6 -45.15 100.66 -8.37
C ARG A 6 -44.19 99.41 -8.46
N ALA A 7 -43.47 99.06 -9.55
CA ALA A 7 -43.81 98.92 -10.98
C ALA A 7 -42.58 98.52 -11.85
N ALA A 8 -42.70 97.47 -12.67
CA ALA A 8 -41.91 97.19 -13.91
C ALA A 8 -40.42 96.77 -13.74
N ARG A 9 -39.73 96.07 -14.67
CA ARG A 9 -39.90 95.68 -16.12
C ARG A 9 -39.40 94.22 -16.32
N ILE A 10 -40.01 93.31 -17.11
CA ILE A 10 -39.95 93.08 -18.59
C ILE A 10 -38.52 92.86 -19.12
N PRO A 11 -38.19 91.83 -19.97
CA PRO A 11 -38.91 90.63 -20.46
C PRO A 11 -38.37 89.34 -19.76
N ALA A 12 -38.21 88.09 -20.25
CA ALA A 12 -38.43 87.31 -21.51
C ALA A 12 -38.67 85.81 -21.13
N VAL A 13 -39.59 85.02 -21.71
CA VAL A 13 -39.66 84.26 -23.00
C VAL A 13 -38.77 82.98 -23.14
N ALA A 14 -39.45 81.83 -23.09
CA ALA A 14 -39.17 80.50 -23.68
C ALA A 14 -37.91 79.68 -23.27
N GLY A 15 -38.18 78.51 -22.66
CA GLY A 15 -37.26 77.38 -22.50
C GLY A 15 -38.00 76.17 -21.92
N VAL A 16 -38.44 75.23 -22.77
CA VAL A 16 -39.34 74.13 -22.35
C VAL A 16 -38.54 72.90 -21.93
N ALA A 17 -38.80 72.41 -20.70
CA ALA A 17 -38.45 71.06 -20.27
C ALA A 17 -39.49 70.57 -19.24
N LEU A 18 -40.48 69.77 -19.69
CA LEU A 18 -41.37 69.06 -18.77
C LEU A 18 -40.66 67.81 -18.23
N LEU A 19 -40.40 67.78 -16.93
CA LEU A 19 -40.10 66.55 -16.18
C LEU A 19 -41.17 66.37 -15.10
N ALA A 20 -42.35 65.91 -15.52
CA ALA A 20 -43.40 65.46 -14.62
C ALA A 20 -43.13 63.99 -14.24
N ALA A 21 -42.91 63.72 -12.95
CA ALA A 21 -42.58 62.38 -12.48
C ALA A 21 -43.80 61.45 -12.51
N LEU A 22 -43.73 60.39 -13.31
CA LEU A 22 -44.62 59.23 -13.18
C LEU A 22 -44.03 58.26 -12.15
N ALA A 23 -44.72 58.12 -11.02
CA ALA A 23 -44.41 57.13 -10.00
C ALA A 23 -44.82 55.72 -10.48
N ALA A 24 -43.99 55.11 -11.34
CA ALA A 24 -44.14 53.71 -11.70
C ALA A 24 -43.63 52.84 -10.55
N THR A 25 -44.54 52.11 -9.89
CA THR A 25 -44.18 51.06 -8.92
C THR A 25 -43.61 49.85 -9.66
N ALA A 26 -42.36 49.97 -10.11
CA ALA A 26 -41.60 48.87 -10.66
C ALA A 26 -41.38 47.83 -9.55
N GLY A 27 -42.18 46.77 -9.57
CA GLY A 27 -41.94 45.60 -8.74
C GLY A 27 -40.61 44.99 -9.14
N THR A 28 -39.57 45.25 -8.36
CA THR A 28 -38.27 44.59 -8.51
C THR A 28 -38.45 43.12 -8.17
N THR A 29 -38.70 42.31 -9.19
CA THR A 29 -38.42 40.87 -9.14
C THR A 29 -36.93 40.75 -8.88
N ALA A 30 -36.56 40.64 -7.60
CA ALA A 30 -35.22 40.29 -7.19
C ALA A 30 -34.91 38.96 -7.87
N ALA A 31 -34.00 38.99 -8.85
CA ALA A 31 -33.48 37.78 -9.45
C ALA A 31 -32.72 37.05 -8.35
N THR A 32 -33.42 36.16 -7.64
CA THR A 32 -32.80 35.22 -6.71
C THR A 32 -31.74 34.49 -7.49
N ALA A 33 -30.47 34.80 -7.21
CA ALA A 33 -29.36 34.09 -7.80
C ALA A 33 -29.62 32.61 -7.59
N ALA A 34 -29.63 31.84 -8.69
CA ALA A 34 -29.82 30.40 -8.59
C ALA A 34 -28.81 29.86 -7.55
N PRO A 35 -29.25 29.03 -6.60
CA PRO A 35 -28.33 28.51 -5.59
C PRO A 35 -27.14 27.89 -6.33
N ALA A 36 -25.93 28.26 -5.93
CA ALA A 36 -24.72 27.72 -6.55
C ALA A 36 -24.86 26.18 -6.58
N PRO A 37 -24.56 25.53 -7.71
CA PRO A 37 -24.76 24.09 -7.84
C PRO A 37 -24.08 23.41 -6.66
N ALA A 38 -24.85 22.60 -5.92
CA ALA A 38 -24.34 21.91 -4.74
C ALA A 38 -23.00 21.25 -5.11
N PRO A 39 -21.94 21.44 -4.30
CA PRO A 39 -20.60 21.00 -4.68
C PRO A 39 -20.69 19.53 -5.07
N HIS A 40 -20.25 19.20 -6.29
CA HIS A 40 -20.23 17.82 -6.77
C HIS A 40 -19.60 16.96 -5.67
N PRO A 41 -20.22 15.82 -5.29
CA PRO A 41 -19.69 14.98 -4.24
C PRO A 41 -18.24 14.66 -4.59
N GLN A 42 -17.31 15.16 -3.78
CA GLN A 42 -15.90 14.96 -4.02
C GLN A 42 -15.66 13.45 -4.07
N PRO A 43 -14.85 12.94 -5.02
CA PRO A 43 -14.53 11.52 -5.07
C PRO A 43 -14.06 11.07 -3.68
N GLY A 44 -14.79 10.12 -3.10
CA GLY A 44 -14.43 9.54 -1.81
C GLY A 44 -13.34 8.51 -2.00
N GLN A 45 -12.37 8.49 -1.09
CA GLN A 45 -11.43 7.39 -0.96
C GLN A 45 -11.78 6.61 0.31
N GLN A 46 -12.06 5.32 0.18
CA GLN A 46 -12.21 4.47 1.36
C GLN A 46 -10.87 4.35 2.08
N VAL A 47 -10.93 4.45 3.40
CA VAL A 47 -9.79 4.22 4.29
C VAL A 47 -10.18 3.34 5.46
N GLU A 48 -9.28 2.43 5.78
CA GLU A 48 -9.29 1.62 6.98
C GLU A 48 -8.54 2.32 8.11
N TYR A 49 -8.93 2.09 9.36
CA TYR A 49 -8.27 2.61 10.56
C TYR A 49 -8.56 1.74 11.80
N PHE A 50 -7.85 2.02 12.89
CA PHE A 50 -7.88 1.21 14.11
C PHE A 50 -8.13 2.09 15.33
N THR A 51 -9.30 1.96 15.95
CA THR A 51 -9.72 2.76 17.12
C THR A 51 -8.86 2.48 18.36
N GLU A 52 -8.52 1.21 18.60
CA GLU A 52 -7.70 0.80 19.74
C GLU A 52 -6.62 -0.22 19.36
N PRO A 53 -5.48 -0.26 20.09
CA PRO A 53 -4.43 -1.25 19.89
C PRO A 53 -4.89 -2.70 20.16
N GLY A 54 -5.06 -3.49 19.11
CA GLY A 54 -5.62 -4.85 19.21
C GLY A 54 -7.15 -4.89 19.20
N GLY A 55 -7.81 -3.73 19.05
CA GLY A 55 -9.23 -3.66 18.75
C GLY A 55 -9.56 -4.14 17.33
N HIS A 56 -10.84 -4.12 17.00
CA HIS A 56 -11.28 -4.34 15.63
C HIS A 56 -10.96 -3.12 14.75
N PRO A 57 -10.66 -3.33 13.46
CA PRO A 57 -10.51 -2.23 12.51
C PRO A 57 -11.88 -1.62 12.18
N HIS A 58 -11.83 -0.48 11.48
CA HIS A 58 -12.97 0.33 11.11
C HIS A 58 -12.73 0.96 9.73
N HIS A 59 -13.80 1.20 8.97
CA HIS A 59 -13.75 1.84 7.64
C HIS A 59 -14.49 3.18 7.65
N THR A 60 -14.00 4.18 6.89
CA THR A 60 -14.75 5.38 6.51
C THR A 60 -14.30 5.93 5.16
N THR A 61 -15.05 6.87 4.58
CA THR A 61 -14.74 7.54 3.32
C THR A 61 -14.19 8.94 3.57
N VAL A 62 -12.88 9.14 3.32
CA VAL A 62 -12.27 10.47 3.36
C VAL A 62 -12.32 11.15 1.98
N PRO A 63 -12.20 12.48 1.87
CA PRO A 63 -12.05 13.14 0.58
C PRO A 63 -10.78 12.65 -0.14
N ALA A 64 -10.90 12.15 -1.36
CA ALA A 64 -9.73 11.85 -2.18
C ALA A 64 -8.98 13.15 -2.52
N PRO A 65 -7.64 13.13 -2.59
CA PRO A 65 -6.87 14.32 -2.93
C PRO A 65 -7.20 14.78 -4.35
N HIS A 66 -7.32 16.10 -4.52
CA HIS A 66 -7.45 16.69 -5.84
C HIS A 66 -6.17 16.42 -6.65
N THR A 67 -6.28 15.69 -7.76
CA THR A 67 -5.15 15.47 -8.67
C THR A 67 -4.61 16.82 -9.13
N PRO A 68 -3.37 17.22 -8.78
CA PRO A 68 -2.87 18.53 -9.13
C PRO A 68 -2.62 18.60 -10.65
N ALA A 69 -3.06 19.69 -11.28
CA ALA A 69 -2.92 19.89 -12.73
C ALA A 69 -1.46 20.02 -13.21
N HIS A 70 -0.52 20.18 -12.27
CA HIS A 70 0.91 20.30 -12.50
C HIS A 70 1.69 19.41 -11.50
N PRO A 71 2.91 18.97 -11.83
CA PRO A 71 3.77 18.27 -10.88
C PRO A 71 4.00 19.10 -9.61
N LEU A 72 3.92 18.45 -8.45
CA LEU A 72 4.22 19.06 -7.16
C LEU A 72 5.69 19.49 -7.13
N LEU A 73 5.93 20.79 -6.94
CA LEU A 73 7.28 21.32 -6.81
C LEU A 73 7.85 20.94 -5.42
N PRO A 74 9.09 20.41 -5.34
CA PRO A 74 9.71 20.06 -4.06
C PRO A 74 9.92 21.31 -3.20
N TRP A 75 9.55 21.24 -1.93
CA TRP A 75 9.62 22.37 -1.00
C TRP A 75 11.07 22.76 -0.64
N VAL A 76 12.01 21.82 -0.77
CA VAL A 76 13.43 22.00 -0.44
C VAL A 76 14.31 21.49 -1.57
N LYS A 77 15.39 22.20 -1.88
CA LYS A 77 16.38 21.77 -2.88
C LYS A 77 17.08 20.49 -2.43
N GLY A 78 16.83 19.38 -3.13
CA GLY A 78 17.35 18.04 -2.79
C GLY A 78 16.36 17.15 -2.03
N ASP A 79 15.12 17.61 -1.84
CA ASP A 79 13.98 16.79 -1.43
C ASP A 79 13.76 15.59 -2.37
N GLY A 80 13.18 14.51 -1.83
CA GLY A 80 12.93 13.28 -2.57
C GLY A 80 14.14 12.38 -2.74
N LYS A 81 15.19 12.62 -1.96
CA LYS A 81 16.40 11.79 -1.94
C LYS A 81 16.04 10.35 -1.55
N VAL A 82 16.51 9.40 -2.35
CA VAL A 82 16.32 7.97 -2.08
C VAL A 82 17.54 7.40 -1.38
N THR A 83 17.31 6.63 -0.31
CA THR A 83 18.34 5.93 0.46
C THR A 83 18.02 4.43 0.50
N SER A 84 18.98 3.59 0.09
CA SER A 84 18.84 2.13 0.24
C SER A 84 19.00 1.73 1.70
N VAL A 85 17.99 1.12 2.29
CA VAL A 85 17.98 0.64 3.68
C VAL A 85 18.25 -0.87 3.73
N VAL A 86 17.72 -1.62 2.76
CA VAL A 86 18.01 -3.05 2.56
C VAL A 86 18.19 -3.30 1.06
N ASN A 87 19.24 -4.02 0.69
CA ASN A 87 19.53 -4.43 -0.68
C ASN A 87 19.87 -5.93 -0.69
N ASN A 88 18.90 -6.75 -1.08
CA ASN A 88 19.04 -8.20 -1.22
C ASN A 88 19.22 -8.63 -2.69
N GLY A 89 19.23 -7.69 -3.64
CA GLY A 89 19.46 -7.97 -5.05
C GLY A 89 19.04 -6.82 -5.97
N ARG A 90 19.13 -7.08 -7.27
CA ARG A 90 18.64 -6.13 -8.29
C ARG A 90 17.14 -5.89 -8.14
N VAL A 91 16.74 -4.66 -8.42
CA VAL A 91 15.35 -4.27 -8.68
C VAL A 91 14.73 -5.21 -9.71
N GLY A 92 13.50 -5.66 -9.47
CA GLY A 92 12.81 -6.63 -10.33
C GLY A 92 13.40 -8.06 -10.33
N ASP A 93 14.40 -8.35 -9.50
CA ASP A 93 14.68 -9.70 -8.97
C ASP A 93 14.15 -9.87 -7.53
N LYS A 94 13.60 -8.79 -6.96
CA LYS A 94 13.21 -8.56 -5.57
C LYS A 94 11.91 -7.73 -5.56
N LEU A 95 11.18 -7.77 -4.44
CA LEU A 95 10.06 -6.88 -4.15
C LEU A 95 10.64 -5.61 -3.53
N ASP A 96 10.45 -4.47 -4.18
CA ASP A 96 11.02 -3.19 -3.79
C ASP A 96 10.00 -2.40 -2.93
N VAL A 97 10.19 -2.44 -1.61
CA VAL A 97 9.35 -1.73 -0.62
C VAL A 97 9.84 -0.30 -0.47
N VAL A 98 8.92 0.66 -0.58
CA VAL A 98 9.22 2.09 -0.44
C VAL A 98 8.60 2.64 0.84
N PHE A 99 9.44 3.17 1.71
CA PHE A 99 9.03 3.98 2.84
C PHE A 99 9.14 5.46 2.49
N VAL A 100 8.10 6.24 2.75
CA VAL A 100 8.13 7.71 2.68
C VAL A 100 7.88 8.29 4.08
N GLY A 101 8.66 9.31 4.47
CA GLY A 101 8.56 9.90 5.82
C GLY A 101 7.88 11.25 5.79
N ASP A 102 6.90 11.49 6.66
CA ASP A 102 6.21 12.78 6.78
C ASP A 102 6.27 13.38 8.18
N GLY A 103 6.20 14.70 8.29
CA GLY A 103 6.46 15.43 9.54
C GLY A 103 7.94 15.42 9.95
N TYR A 104 8.85 15.08 9.04
CA TYR A 104 10.30 15.12 9.23
C TYR A 104 10.90 16.31 8.47
N THR A 105 11.51 17.25 9.19
CA THR A 105 12.22 18.38 8.61
C THR A 105 13.57 17.97 8.00
N ALA A 106 14.25 18.90 7.32
CA ALA A 106 15.53 18.64 6.65
C ALA A 106 16.63 18.10 7.59
N SER A 107 16.64 18.50 8.87
CA SER A 107 17.59 18.02 9.88
C SER A 107 17.22 16.63 10.46
N GLN A 108 15.99 16.17 10.26
CA GLN A 108 15.45 14.95 10.88
C GLN A 108 15.44 13.72 9.95
N GLN A 109 15.90 13.83 8.69
CA GLN A 109 15.89 12.71 7.75
C GLN A 109 16.70 11.49 8.23
N ASN A 110 17.77 11.70 9.00
CA ASN A 110 18.52 10.61 9.65
C ASN A 110 17.66 9.85 10.70
N ALA A 111 16.72 10.53 11.36
CA ALA A 111 15.78 9.92 12.30
C ALA A 111 14.66 9.18 11.56
N PHE A 112 14.15 9.72 10.44
CA PHE A 112 13.27 8.98 9.53
C PHE A 112 13.93 7.67 9.06
N HIS A 113 15.19 7.69 8.61
CA HIS A 113 15.90 6.45 8.22
C HIS A 113 16.07 5.46 9.39
N ALA A 114 16.16 5.95 10.62
CA ALA A 114 16.16 5.09 11.81
C ALA A 114 14.78 4.47 12.07
N ALA A 115 13.70 5.23 11.92
CA ALA A 115 12.33 4.73 11.99
C ALA A 115 12.05 3.68 10.92
N VAL A 116 12.50 3.87 9.67
CA VAL A 116 12.39 2.85 8.60
C VAL A 116 13.11 1.56 8.99
N ARG A 117 14.33 1.63 9.52
CA ARG A 117 15.07 0.45 10.02
C ARG A 117 14.34 -0.25 11.17
N ALA A 118 13.74 0.51 12.09
CA ALA A 118 12.99 -0.03 13.22
C ALA A 118 11.69 -0.70 12.77
N LYS A 119 10.85 0.00 11.99
CA LYS A 119 9.58 -0.51 11.46
C LYS A 119 9.81 -1.73 10.58
N TRP A 120 10.78 -1.69 9.65
CA TRP A 120 11.08 -2.85 8.81
C TRP A 120 11.53 -4.07 9.61
N LYS A 121 12.34 -3.89 10.67
CA LYS A 121 12.72 -4.98 11.59
C LYS A 121 11.50 -5.58 12.31
N LYS A 122 10.49 -4.78 12.65
CA LYS A 122 9.24 -5.23 13.26
C LYS A 122 8.35 -5.98 12.26
N MET A 123 8.16 -5.44 11.06
CA MET A 123 7.41 -6.10 9.98
C MET A 123 8.03 -7.45 9.59
N THR A 124 9.36 -7.51 9.46
CA THR A 124 10.11 -8.75 9.15
C THR A 124 10.29 -9.71 10.34
N ALA A 125 9.63 -9.46 11.48
CA ALA A 125 9.49 -10.43 12.56
C ALA A 125 8.19 -11.27 12.47
N VAL A 126 7.23 -10.88 11.62
CA VAL A 126 5.96 -11.61 11.40
C VAL A 126 6.12 -12.59 10.24
N GLU A 127 5.52 -13.77 10.29
CA GLU A 127 5.51 -14.71 9.15
C GLU A 127 4.32 -14.45 8.21
N PRO A 128 4.50 -14.40 6.87
CA PRO A 128 5.65 -14.97 6.13
C PRO A 128 6.86 -14.05 5.89
N TYR A 129 6.90 -12.81 6.37
CA TYR A 129 8.04 -11.90 6.10
C TYR A 129 9.36 -12.42 6.68
N ALA A 130 9.35 -13.04 7.86
CA ALA A 130 10.57 -13.51 8.52
C ALA A 130 11.31 -14.61 7.72
N SER A 131 10.57 -15.59 7.19
CA SER A 131 11.07 -16.66 6.31
C SER A 131 11.46 -16.18 4.92
N TYR A 132 10.81 -15.12 4.41
CA TYR A 132 11.00 -14.61 3.05
C TYR A 132 11.78 -13.28 2.96
N ARG A 133 12.39 -12.81 4.06
CA ARG A 133 13.09 -11.51 4.15
C ARG A 133 14.11 -11.22 3.04
N ASN A 134 14.69 -12.27 2.41
CA ASN A 134 15.65 -12.15 1.32
C ASN A 134 14.99 -11.79 -0.04
N LEU A 135 13.66 -11.81 -0.14
CA LEU A 135 12.90 -11.36 -1.32
C LEU A 135 12.81 -9.84 -1.42
N PHE A 136 13.08 -9.10 -0.35
CA PHE A 136 12.78 -7.67 -0.27
C PHE A 136 14.00 -6.79 -0.42
N ASN A 137 13.86 -5.73 -1.21
CA ASN A 137 14.65 -4.51 -1.07
C ASN A 137 13.83 -3.48 -0.27
N VAL A 138 14.50 -2.54 0.38
CA VAL A 138 13.84 -1.46 1.13
C VAL A 138 14.51 -0.13 0.80
N TRP A 139 13.69 0.82 0.37
CA TRP A 139 14.07 2.19 0.05
C TRP A 139 13.40 3.14 1.03
N ALA A 140 14.15 4.13 1.54
CA ALA A 140 13.59 5.29 2.22
C ALA A 140 13.64 6.48 1.24
N VAL A 141 12.52 7.19 1.08
CA VAL A 141 12.42 8.42 0.28
C VAL A 141 12.15 9.59 1.21
N ASP A 142 13.09 10.53 1.23
CA ASP A 142 13.07 11.72 2.07
C ASP A 142 11.98 12.69 1.53
N ALA A 143 10.85 12.84 2.24
CA ALA A 143 9.85 13.88 1.95
C ALA A 143 9.96 15.00 2.99
N VAL A 144 10.61 16.09 2.60
CA VAL A 144 11.11 17.09 3.54
C VAL A 144 9.98 18.05 3.94
N SER A 145 9.46 17.86 5.14
CA SER A 145 8.41 18.70 5.72
C SER A 145 8.95 20.06 6.17
N HIS A 146 8.09 21.08 6.19
CA HIS A 146 8.41 22.37 6.84
C HIS A 146 8.42 22.20 8.36
N ASP A 147 7.35 21.60 8.90
CA ASP A 147 7.19 21.36 10.33
C ASP A 147 7.71 19.99 10.78
N SER A 148 8.07 19.91 12.06
CA SER A 148 8.27 18.65 12.77
C SER A 148 6.97 18.18 13.40
N GLY A 149 6.64 16.90 13.23
CA GLY A 149 5.39 16.30 13.67
C GLY A 149 4.27 16.41 12.62
N VAL A 150 3.09 15.90 12.95
CA VAL A 150 1.92 15.86 12.06
C VAL A 150 0.72 16.59 12.67
N SER A 151 -0.30 16.89 11.86
CA SER A 151 -1.51 17.55 12.36
C SER A 151 -2.29 16.61 13.31
N GLY A 152 -2.97 17.16 14.31
CA GLY A 152 -3.77 16.35 15.25
C GLY A 152 -2.98 15.66 16.38
N ASP A 153 -1.73 16.05 16.61
CA ASP A 153 -0.84 15.50 17.65
C ASP A 153 -0.26 16.63 18.54
N PRO A 154 -0.57 16.68 19.87
CA PRO A 154 -1.35 15.72 20.64
C PRO A 154 -2.86 15.74 20.36
N ASP A 155 -3.44 16.87 19.93
CA ASP A 155 -4.88 17.05 19.78
C ASP A 155 -5.30 17.70 18.45
N GLN A 156 -6.60 17.63 18.13
CA GLN A 156 -7.19 18.03 16.85
C GLN A 156 -6.95 19.50 16.47
N SER A 157 -6.68 20.40 17.42
CA SER A 157 -6.41 21.81 17.14
C SER A 157 -5.05 22.01 16.44
N VAL A 158 -4.08 21.12 16.68
CA VAL A 158 -2.73 21.21 16.11
C VAL A 158 -2.77 21.04 14.59
N LYS A 159 -2.19 22.02 13.88
CA LYS A 159 -1.91 21.96 12.44
C LYS A 159 -0.40 21.99 12.22
N ARG A 160 0.06 21.24 11.22
CA ARG A 160 1.47 21.14 10.81
C ARG A 160 1.58 21.18 9.30
N ASP A 161 2.47 22.03 8.78
CA ASP A 161 2.74 22.11 7.35
C ASP A 161 3.75 21.03 6.94
N THR A 162 3.24 19.99 6.28
CA THR A 162 3.91 18.68 6.12
C THR A 162 3.95 18.24 4.66
N ALA A 163 5.02 17.52 4.29
CA ALA A 163 5.34 17.19 2.91
C ALA A 163 4.29 16.31 2.24
N LEU A 164 3.61 15.43 2.99
CA LEU A 164 2.49 14.60 2.51
C LEU A 164 1.13 15.07 3.08
N GLY A 165 1.12 16.06 3.98
CA GLY A 165 -0.09 16.58 4.60
C GLY A 165 -0.64 15.69 5.72
N SER A 166 0.19 14.88 6.38
CA SER A 166 -0.29 13.87 7.33
C SER A 166 -1.01 14.48 8.53
N GLY A 167 -2.08 13.81 8.97
CA GLY A 167 -2.82 14.23 10.16
C GLY A 167 -3.77 13.19 10.73
N PHE A 168 -3.90 13.22 12.06
CA PHE A 168 -4.92 12.53 12.84
C PHE A 168 -6.27 13.27 12.79
N PHE A 169 -7.33 12.64 13.29
CA PHE A 169 -8.69 13.20 13.37
C PHE A 169 -9.37 13.50 12.01
N CYS A 170 -9.01 12.77 10.95
CA CYS A 170 -9.84 12.76 9.74
C CYS A 170 -11.22 12.22 10.08
N ASP A 171 -12.27 12.79 9.49
CA ASP A 171 -13.66 12.38 9.77
C ASP A 171 -14.03 12.42 11.28
N GLY A 172 -13.30 13.20 12.08
CA GLY A 172 -13.42 13.26 13.55
C GLY A 172 -12.75 12.10 14.31
N VAL A 173 -12.23 11.09 13.62
CA VAL A 173 -11.68 9.85 14.19
C VAL A 173 -10.23 10.04 14.63
N GLU A 174 -9.97 10.07 15.95
CA GLU A 174 -8.63 10.35 16.51
C GLU A 174 -7.48 9.52 15.91
N ARG A 175 -7.71 8.24 15.61
CA ARG A 175 -6.65 7.29 15.22
C ARG A 175 -6.46 7.12 13.72
N LEU A 176 -7.42 7.61 12.92
CA LEU A 176 -7.33 7.63 11.47
C LEU A 176 -6.30 8.68 11.06
N LEU A 177 -5.19 8.20 10.50
CA LEU A 177 -3.99 8.97 10.15
C LEU A 177 -3.90 9.08 8.62
N CYS A 178 -4.50 10.15 8.08
CA CYS A 178 -4.57 10.35 6.63
C CYS A 178 -3.37 11.11 6.09
N LEU A 179 -3.30 11.15 4.76
CA LEU A 179 -2.33 11.88 3.96
C LEU A 179 -2.89 12.20 2.56
N ASP A 180 -2.15 12.96 1.76
CA ASP A 180 -2.43 13.17 0.34
C ASP A 180 -1.77 12.06 -0.49
N THR A 181 -2.58 11.13 -1.02
CA THR A 181 -2.10 9.99 -1.82
C THR A 181 -1.48 10.40 -3.16
N ALA A 182 -1.81 11.58 -3.70
CA ALA A 182 -1.17 12.10 -4.91
C ALA A 182 0.23 12.68 -4.62
N LYS A 183 0.44 13.25 -3.42
CA LYS A 183 1.79 13.55 -2.93
C LYS A 183 2.58 12.26 -2.73
N VAL A 184 2.02 11.24 -2.08
CA VAL A 184 2.71 9.93 -1.88
C VAL A 184 3.21 9.34 -3.20
N GLU A 185 2.34 9.23 -4.22
CA GLU A 185 2.71 8.77 -5.57
C GLU A 185 3.92 9.55 -6.12
N SER A 186 3.95 10.88 -5.94
CA SER A 186 5.04 11.74 -6.43
C SER A 186 6.39 11.52 -5.73
N TYR A 187 6.40 10.95 -4.52
CA TYR A 187 7.62 10.53 -3.82
C TYR A 187 7.96 9.05 -4.09
N ALA A 188 6.97 8.17 -4.13
CA ALA A 188 7.17 6.76 -4.48
C ALA A 188 7.80 6.63 -5.88
N ALA A 189 7.38 7.46 -6.84
CA ALA A 189 7.94 7.56 -8.18
C ALA A 189 9.42 7.99 -8.26
N LYS A 190 10.03 8.43 -7.16
CA LYS A 190 11.46 8.77 -7.08
C LYS A 190 12.32 7.51 -6.82
N ALA A 191 11.73 6.44 -6.27
CA ALA A 191 12.42 5.18 -5.99
C ALA A 191 12.67 4.34 -7.26
N PRO A 192 13.64 3.40 -7.26
CA PRO A 192 13.93 2.56 -8.44
C PRO A 192 12.77 1.64 -8.88
N ALA A 193 11.91 1.25 -7.94
CA ALA A 193 10.63 0.59 -8.12
C ALA A 193 9.81 0.74 -6.81
N ALA A 194 8.50 0.52 -6.88
CA ALA A 194 7.59 0.62 -5.74
C ALA A 194 6.48 -0.45 -5.83
N ASP A 195 6.73 -1.65 -5.32
CA ASP A 195 5.74 -2.74 -5.26
C ASP A 195 4.80 -2.62 -4.05
N LEU A 196 5.26 -1.90 -3.01
CA LEU A 196 4.53 -1.62 -1.78
C LEU A 196 4.99 -0.26 -1.24
N VAL A 197 4.04 0.58 -0.78
CA VAL A 197 4.33 1.85 -0.12
C VAL A 197 3.86 1.85 1.33
N VAL A 198 4.74 2.29 2.22
CA VAL A 198 4.45 2.54 3.64
C VAL A 198 4.83 3.97 4.00
N VAL A 199 3.94 4.72 4.62
CA VAL A 199 4.19 6.09 5.07
C VAL A 199 4.37 6.13 6.57
N LEU A 200 5.50 6.68 7.01
CA LEU A 200 5.83 6.87 8.43
C LEU A 200 5.66 8.34 8.81
N SER A 201 4.63 8.61 9.60
CA SER A 201 4.40 9.92 10.21
C SER A 201 5.27 10.08 11.46
N ASN A 202 5.97 11.21 11.58
CA ASN A 202 6.81 11.54 12.73
C ASN A 202 5.97 11.81 13.99
N SER A 203 5.52 10.74 14.66
CA SER A 203 4.64 10.79 15.82
C SER A 203 4.82 9.54 16.70
N THR A 204 4.60 9.72 18.01
CA THR A 204 4.47 8.66 19.01
C THR A 204 3.00 8.30 19.30
N LYS A 205 2.05 9.12 18.87
CA LYS A 205 0.61 8.90 19.05
C LYS A 205 0.17 7.67 18.24
N TYR A 206 -0.51 6.73 18.88
CA TYR A 206 -1.04 5.55 18.17
C TYR A 206 -2.02 5.96 17.06
N GLY A 207 -1.91 5.31 15.91
CA GLY A 207 -2.78 5.46 14.75
C GLY A 207 -2.09 5.02 13.45
N GLY A 208 -2.85 5.05 12.36
CA GLY A 208 -2.48 4.51 11.06
C GLY A 208 -3.73 4.31 10.20
N ALA A 209 -3.53 4.03 8.92
CA ALA A 209 -4.63 3.87 7.96
C ALA A 209 -4.27 2.98 6.77
N GLY A 210 -5.29 2.33 6.23
CA GLY A 210 -5.23 1.55 4.99
C GLY A 210 -5.82 2.31 3.81
N TYR A 211 -5.05 2.44 2.73
CA TYR A 211 -5.52 3.00 1.46
C TYR A 211 -5.50 1.91 0.39
N ASN A 212 -6.52 1.06 0.39
CA ASN A 212 -6.55 -0.20 -0.36
C ASN A 212 -7.18 -0.09 -1.76
N ASP A 213 -7.83 1.05 -2.08
CA ASP A 213 -8.42 1.39 -3.40
C ASP A 213 -7.56 2.41 -4.20
N VAL A 214 -6.23 2.39 -4.07
CA VAL A 214 -5.34 3.32 -4.80
C VAL A 214 -5.07 2.91 -6.25
N VAL A 215 -4.95 3.88 -7.14
CA VAL A 215 -4.51 3.68 -8.53
C VAL A 215 -3.13 4.33 -8.74
N SER A 216 -2.07 3.57 -8.49
CA SER A 216 -0.69 4.01 -8.76
C SER A 216 -0.33 3.90 -10.25
N LYS A 217 0.58 4.76 -10.71
CA LYS A 217 1.24 4.64 -12.02
C LYS A 217 2.63 4.00 -11.92
N VAL A 218 3.14 3.78 -10.70
CA VAL A 218 4.48 3.22 -10.43
C VAL A 218 4.49 1.81 -9.85
N GLY A 219 3.31 1.24 -9.57
CA GLY A 219 3.11 -0.22 -9.49
C GLY A 219 2.67 -0.78 -8.14
N TYR A 220 2.47 0.06 -7.12
CA TYR A 220 1.94 -0.40 -5.84
C TYR A 220 0.40 -0.43 -5.85
N ASP A 221 -0.16 -1.41 -5.14
CA ASP A 221 -1.61 -1.63 -5.05
C ASP A 221 -2.23 -1.14 -3.73
N GLY A 222 -1.46 -0.48 -2.86
CA GLY A 222 -1.92 -0.02 -1.54
C GLY A 222 -0.91 0.92 -0.86
N ILE A 223 -1.40 1.82 0.00
CA ILE A 223 -0.56 2.62 0.91
C ILE A 223 -0.95 2.31 2.34
N ALA A 224 0.01 1.87 3.14
CA ALA A 224 -0.14 1.74 4.59
C ALA A 224 0.39 2.99 5.29
N THR A 225 -0.37 3.63 6.18
CA THR A 225 0.15 4.70 7.05
C THR A 225 0.34 4.20 8.48
N ALA A 226 1.41 4.64 9.13
CA ALA A 226 1.70 4.31 10.51
C ALA A 226 2.46 5.42 11.23
N SER A 227 2.14 5.64 12.49
CA SER A 227 3.01 6.40 13.39
C SER A 227 4.38 5.72 13.52
N ALA A 228 5.43 6.51 13.36
CA ALA A 228 6.81 6.03 13.30
C ALA A 228 7.28 5.40 14.61
N ASP A 229 7.01 6.06 15.74
CA ASP A 229 7.50 5.69 17.07
C ASP A 229 6.35 5.19 17.97
N ASN A 230 5.58 4.25 17.43
CA ASN A 230 4.54 3.54 18.18
C ASN A 230 4.49 2.06 17.79
N GLU A 231 4.81 1.19 18.75
CA GLU A 231 4.88 -0.27 18.51
C GLU A 231 3.55 -0.89 18.08
N LYS A 232 2.42 -0.28 18.47
CA LYS A 232 1.09 -0.77 18.13
C LYS A 232 0.72 -0.40 16.69
N SER A 233 1.24 0.72 16.19
CA SER A 233 1.24 1.07 14.76
C SER A 233 2.24 0.24 13.92
N ASP A 234 3.03 -0.67 14.51
CA ASP A 234 3.78 -1.67 13.72
C ASP A 234 2.83 -2.71 13.10
N GLN A 235 1.76 -3.06 13.82
CA GLN A 235 0.82 -4.12 13.41
C GLN A 235 -0.12 -3.65 12.30
N ILE A 236 -0.54 -2.38 12.32
CA ILE A 236 -1.30 -1.75 11.22
C ILE A 236 -0.55 -1.95 9.89
N ALA A 237 0.74 -1.58 9.85
CA ALA A 237 1.56 -1.72 8.64
C ALA A 237 1.77 -3.18 8.16
N VAL A 238 1.43 -4.20 8.95
CA VAL A 238 1.44 -5.62 8.52
C VAL A 238 0.04 -6.11 8.15
N HIS A 239 -1.02 -5.52 8.70
CA HIS A 239 -2.39 -5.75 8.26
C HIS A 239 -2.60 -5.20 6.84
N GLU A 240 -2.23 -3.94 6.59
CA GLU A 240 -2.43 -3.28 5.28
C GLU A 240 -1.72 -3.96 4.10
N THR A 241 -0.61 -4.63 4.40
CA THR A 241 0.11 -5.40 3.38
C THR A 241 -0.60 -6.72 3.04
N GLY A 242 -1.52 -7.18 3.89
CA GLY A 242 -2.49 -8.24 3.61
C GLY A 242 -3.37 -7.92 2.41
N HIS A 243 -3.93 -6.71 2.34
CA HIS A 243 -4.64 -6.24 1.14
C HIS A 243 -3.67 -6.00 0.00
N SER A 244 -2.65 -5.15 0.22
CA SER A 244 -1.72 -4.69 -0.81
C SER A 244 -1.05 -5.86 -1.56
N LEU A 245 -0.42 -6.78 -0.83
CA LEU A 245 0.32 -7.92 -1.39
C LEU A 245 -0.53 -9.18 -1.45
N GLY A 246 -1.23 -9.53 -0.36
CA GLY A 246 -1.98 -10.79 -0.27
C GLY A 246 -3.29 -10.83 -1.08
N LYS A 247 -3.87 -9.67 -1.42
CA LYS A 247 -5.25 -9.55 -1.93
C LYS A 247 -6.28 -10.20 -1.00
N LEU A 248 -6.05 -10.03 0.30
CA LEU A 248 -6.96 -10.44 1.36
C LEU A 248 -8.12 -9.43 1.46
N ALA A 249 -9.28 -9.94 1.87
CA ALA A 249 -10.33 -9.11 2.42
C ALA A 249 -10.29 -9.20 3.95
N ASP A 250 -11.08 -8.37 4.60
CA ASP A 250 -11.23 -8.37 6.04
C ASP A 250 -11.98 -9.57 6.57
N GLU A 251 -11.61 -9.96 7.78
CA GLU A 251 -12.20 -11.09 8.51
C GLU A 251 -13.02 -10.62 9.72
N TYR A 252 -13.17 -9.30 9.92
CA TYR A 252 -14.06 -8.71 10.93
C TYR A 252 -15.45 -8.37 10.39
N GLU A 253 -16.36 -8.02 11.29
CA GLU A 253 -17.79 -7.88 11.04
C GLU A 253 -18.46 -6.81 11.92
N TYR A 254 -19.51 -6.15 11.41
CA TYR A 254 -20.30 -5.16 12.15
C TYR A 254 -21.80 -5.47 12.10
N ALA A 255 -22.54 -5.23 13.19
CA ALA A 255 -23.94 -5.64 13.32
C ALA A 255 -24.87 -5.02 12.26
N GLU A 256 -24.59 -3.77 11.90
CA GLU A 256 -25.35 -2.94 10.96
C GLU A 256 -25.26 -3.39 9.50
N TYR A 257 -24.24 -4.18 9.11
CA TYR A 257 -24.14 -4.78 7.76
C TYR A 257 -25.12 -5.95 7.55
N GLY A 258 -25.67 -6.52 8.63
CA GLY A 258 -26.77 -7.49 8.55
C GLY A 258 -26.39 -8.86 8.00
N THR A 259 -26.59 -9.12 6.71
CA THR A 259 -26.35 -10.44 6.09
C THR A 259 -25.95 -10.28 4.64
N TYR A 260 -24.84 -10.90 4.25
CA TYR A 260 -24.37 -10.90 2.87
C TYR A 260 -25.27 -11.74 1.97
N THR A 261 -25.73 -11.16 0.87
CA THR A 261 -26.58 -11.81 -0.15
C THR A 261 -25.97 -11.75 -1.57
N GLY A 262 -24.71 -11.33 -1.68
CA GLY A 262 -23.99 -11.20 -2.94
C GLY A 262 -23.40 -12.52 -3.47
N THR A 263 -22.64 -12.40 -4.54
CA THR A 263 -21.91 -13.52 -5.16
C THR A 263 -20.68 -13.93 -4.35
N GLU A 264 -20.19 -15.16 -4.55
CA GLU A 264 -18.93 -15.63 -3.96
C GLU A 264 -17.77 -14.62 -4.18
N PRO A 265 -17.13 -14.08 -3.10
CA PRO A 265 -16.05 -13.11 -3.24
C PRO A 265 -14.83 -13.66 -4.00
N ALA A 266 -14.03 -12.78 -4.62
CA ALA A 266 -12.81 -13.19 -5.33
C ALA A 266 -11.60 -13.45 -4.39
N THR A 267 -11.55 -12.81 -3.23
CA THR A 267 -10.43 -12.88 -2.27
C THR A 267 -10.25 -14.28 -1.66
N SER A 268 -9.04 -14.60 -1.18
CA SER A 268 -8.71 -15.98 -0.77
C SER A 268 -9.28 -16.41 0.58
N ASN A 269 -9.63 -15.45 1.46
CA ASN A 269 -9.88 -15.68 2.88
C ASN A 269 -11.32 -15.41 3.37
N ILE A 270 -12.25 -14.97 2.51
CA ILE A 270 -13.69 -14.98 2.81
C ILE A 270 -14.48 -15.75 1.75
N SER A 271 -15.61 -16.36 2.13
CA SER A 271 -16.44 -17.18 1.24
C SER A 271 -17.90 -17.24 1.73
N THR A 272 -18.84 -17.40 0.80
CA THR A 272 -20.25 -17.74 1.05
C THR A 272 -20.46 -19.24 1.33
N LEU A 273 -19.40 -20.06 1.20
CA LEU A 273 -19.48 -21.52 1.20
C LEU A 273 -19.09 -22.09 2.57
N GLY A 274 -19.97 -22.91 3.14
CA GLY A 274 -19.65 -23.71 4.33
C GLY A 274 -18.67 -24.84 4.01
N ALA A 275 -17.95 -25.33 5.02
CA ALA A 275 -16.85 -26.29 4.87
C ALA A 275 -17.15 -27.50 3.96
N ALA A 276 -18.36 -28.07 4.03
CA ALA A 276 -18.77 -29.20 3.18
C ALA A 276 -18.85 -28.82 1.69
N GLN A 277 -19.44 -27.67 1.36
CA GLN A 277 -19.53 -27.16 -0.03
C GLN A 277 -18.14 -26.78 -0.56
N MET A 278 -17.28 -26.23 0.30
CA MET A 278 -15.91 -25.86 -0.03
C MET A 278 -15.04 -27.10 -0.33
N ALA A 279 -15.19 -28.17 0.45
CA ALA A 279 -14.52 -29.45 0.26
C ALA A 279 -14.97 -30.19 -1.01
N ASP A 280 -16.29 -30.25 -1.26
CA ASP A 280 -16.90 -30.84 -2.46
C ASP A 280 -16.41 -30.13 -3.73
N ARG A 281 -16.58 -28.80 -3.79
CA ARG A 281 -16.19 -27.96 -4.94
C ARG A 281 -14.68 -27.75 -5.08
N ARG A 282 -13.88 -28.19 -4.10
CA ARG A 282 -12.41 -28.04 -4.06
C ARG A 282 -11.94 -26.60 -4.33
N THR A 283 -12.60 -25.64 -3.68
CA THR A 283 -12.36 -24.20 -3.85
C THR A 283 -11.88 -23.55 -2.55
N LYS A 284 -11.48 -22.27 -2.60
CA LYS A 284 -11.03 -21.48 -1.45
C LYS A 284 -9.99 -22.26 -0.62
N TRP A 285 -10.15 -22.33 0.70
CA TRP A 285 -9.21 -22.96 1.61
C TRP A 285 -9.52 -24.44 1.93
N TYR A 286 -10.18 -25.18 1.03
CA TYR A 286 -10.53 -26.59 1.27
C TYR A 286 -9.35 -27.48 1.69
N ARG A 287 -8.13 -27.16 1.23
CA ARG A 287 -6.87 -27.87 1.53
C ARG A 287 -6.35 -27.64 2.96
N TRP A 288 -6.95 -26.70 3.66
CA TRP A 288 -6.60 -26.29 5.02
C TRP A 288 -7.65 -26.68 6.05
N LEU A 289 -8.88 -27.05 5.65
CA LEU A 289 -9.95 -27.44 6.58
C LEU A 289 -9.49 -28.53 7.57
N GLY A 290 -9.79 -28.32 8.85
CA GLY A 290 -9.40 -29.21 9.96
C GLY A 290 -7.90 -29.18 10.32
N GLN A 291 -7.13 -28.22 9.82
CA GLN A 291 -5.71 -28.05 10.17
C GLN A 291 -5.54 -26.96 11.23
N THR A 292 -4.60 -27.15 12.16
CA THR A 292 -4.11 -26.06 13.02
C THR A 292 -3.45 -24.98 12.16
N SER A 293 -3.70 -23.72 12.49
CA SER A 293 -3.29 -22.53 11.75
C SER A 293 -2.34 -21.66 12.58
N PRO A 294 -1.43 -20.87 11.97
CA PRO A 294 -0.39 -20.15 12.71
C PRO A 294 -0.89 -19.09 13.70
N ASP A 295 -2.07 -18.51 13.45
CA ASP A 295 -2.81 -17.64 14.36
C ASP A 295 -3.23 -18.31 15.69
N GLY A 296 -3.13 -19.64 15.77
CA GLY A 296 -3.51 -20.48 16.90
C GLY A 296 -4.87 -21.18 16.75
N GLY A 297 -5.68 -20.78 15.76
CA GLY A 297 -6.96 -21.40 15.45
C GLY A 297 -6.85 -22.76 14.75
N THR A 298 -8.00 -23.38 14.52
CA THR A 298 -8.15 -24.48 13.56
C THR A 298 -8.91 -23.94 12.36
N VAL A 299 -8.50 -24.27 11.14
CA VAL A 299 -9.18 -23.78 9.94
C VAL A 299 -10.51 -24.50 9.74
N GLY A 300 -11.59 -23.74 9.63
CA GLY A 300 -12.95 -24.20 9.41
C GLY A 300 -13.70 -23.22 8.51
N THR A 301 -14.97 -22.97 8.78
CA THR A 301 -15.75 -21.88 8.17
C THR A 301 -16.53 -21.18 9.27
N TYR A 302 -15.96 -20.11 9.82
CA TYR A 302 -16.52 -19.35 10.95
C TYR A 302 -17.39 -18.22 10.40
N GLU A 303 -18.67 -18.14 10.77
CA GLU A 303 -19.56 -17.09 10.26
C GLU A 303 -19.15 -15.71 10.80
N GLY A 304 -19.23 -14.70 9.94
CA GLY A 304 -18.71 -13.34 10.17
C GLY A 304 -17.41 -13.09 9.41
N GLY A 305 -17.38 -12.03 8.61
CA GLY A 305 -16.21 -11.59 7.85
C GLY A 305 -16.60 -10.72 6.65
N GLY A 306 -15.64 -9.98 6.09
CA GLY A 306 -15.88 -9.04 5.00
C GLY A 306 -16.92 -7.96 5.35
N TYR A 307 -16.90 -7.50 6.60
CA TYR A 307 -17.85 -6.57 7.24
C TYR A 307 -19.22 -7.18 7.62
N TYR A 308 -19.65 -8.27 7.01
CA TYR A 308 -20.96 -8.87 7.29
C TYR A 308 -20.90 -9.91 8.42
N PRO A 309 -21.78 -9.84 9.44
CA PRO A 309 -21.81 -10.80 10.54
C PRO A 309 -22.52 -12.10 10.19
N LYS A 310 -23.11 -12.21 8.99
CA LYS A 310 -23.81 -13.40 8.47
C LYS A 310 -23.67 -13.54 6.96
N GLY A 311 -23.77 -14.78 6.46
CA GLY A 311 -23.73 -15.09 5.02
C GLY A 311 -22.33 -15.07 4.39
N LEU A 312 -21.30 -14.69 5.14
CA LEU A 312 -19.89 -14.88 4.82
C LEU A 312 -19.20 -15.64 5.96
N PHE A 313 -18.22 -16.45 5.58
CA PHE A 313 -17.34 -17.19 6.47
C PHE A 313 -15.90 -16.72 6.31
N ARG A 314 -15.17 -16.67 7.43
CA ARG A 314 -13.71 -16.55 7.52
C ARG A 314 -13.04 -17.90 7.87
N PRO A 315 -11.71 -18.06 7.72
CA PRO A 315 -11.07 -19.38 7.79
C PRO A 315 -10.80 -19.83 9.22
N THR A 316 -10.48 -18.91 10.13
CA THR A 316 -10.17 -19.15 11.54
C THR A 316 -10.99 -18.20 12.40
N ASP A 317 -11.13 -18.46 13.72
CA ASP A 317 -11.88 -17.52 14.56
C ASP A 317 -11.25 -16.12 14.57
N ASN A 318 -9.92 -16.02 14.54
CA ASN A 318 -9.21 -14.75 14.46
C ASN A 318 -7.94 -14.89 13.58
N SER A 319 -7.46 -13.77 13.05
CA SER A 319 -6.20 -13.61 12.32
C SER A 319 -5.82 -12.13 12.31
N ILE A 320 -4.65 -11.77 11.78
CA ILE A 320 -4.30 -10.34 11.64
C ILE A 320 -5.32 -9.54 10.82
N MET A 321 -6.08 -10.18 9.91
CA MET A 321 -7.16 -9.57 9.12
C MET A 321 -8.48 -9.39 9.91
N ARG A 322 -8.53 -9.77 11.19
CA ARG A 322 -9.68 -9.55 12.10
C ARG A 322 -9.31 -8.75 13.35
N SER A 323 -8.09 -8.89 13.85
CA SER A 323 -7.58 -8.16 15.01
C SER A 323 -6.05 -8.07 14.98
N LEU A 324 -5.50 -6.89 15.29
CA LEU A 324 -4.04 -6.69 15.35
C LEU A 324 -3.37 -7.54 16.45
N GLY A 325 -2.07 -7.80 16.31
CA GLY A 325 -1.31 -8.62 17.28
C GLY A 325 -1.44 -10.12 17.07
N ARG A 326 -1.81 -10.55 15.86
CA ARG A 326 -1.99 -11.95 15.43
C ARG A 326 -1.11 -12.27 14.23
N GLU A 327 -0.94 -13.56 13.94
CA GLU A 327 -0.38 -14.01 12.66
C GLU A 327 -1.45 -13.99 11.56
N PHE A 328 -1.01 -14.02 10.29
CA PHE A 328 -1.89 -14.45 9.19
C PHE A 328 -2.31 -15.90 9.38
N ASN A 329 -3.59 -16.19 9.15
CA ASN A 329 -4.06 -17.58 9.07
C ASN A 329 -3.49 -18.30 7.84
N SER A 330 -3.67 -19.62 7.76
CA SER A 330 -3.02 -20.45 6.73
C SER A 330 -3.35 -20.00 5.29
N PRO A 331 -4.62 -19.72 4.92
CA PRO A 331 -4.96 -19.18 3.61
C PRO A 331 -4.39 -17.77 3.36
N GLY A 332 -4.39 -16.91 4.39
CA GLY A 332 -3.77 -15.58 4.34
C GLY A 332 -2.27 -15.66 4.07
N ARG A 333 -1.56 -16.56 4.76
CA ARG A 333 -0.13 -16.81 4.59
C ARG A 333 0.21 -17.37 3.20
N GLU A 334 -0.61 -18.30 2.69
CA GLU A 334 -0.49 -18.82 1.32
C GLU A 334 -0.62 -17.70 0.27
N ALA A 335 -1.62 -16.82 0.44
CA ALA A 335 -1.85 -15.69 -0.46
C ALA A 335 -0.78 -14.61 -0.34
N MET A 336 -0.24 -14.34 0.85
CA MET A 336 0.90 -13.43 1.06
C MET A 336 2.17 -13.95 0.37
N ILE A 337 2.45 -15.26 0.44
CA ILE A 337 3.56 -15.88 -0.30
C ILE A 337 3.34 -15.78 -1.82
N ALA A 338 2.10 -15.98 -2.30
CA ALA A 338 1.75 -15.73 -3.69
C ALA A 338 1.97 -14.26 -4.08
N GLY A 339 1.65 -13.32 -3.19
CA GLY A 339 1.91 -11.90 -3.32
C GLY A 339 3.39 -11.58 -3.48
N PHE A 340 4.24 -12.06 -2.57
CA PHE A 340 5.69 -11.84 -2.66
C PHE A 340 6.27 -12.33 -4.01
N TYR A 341 5.74 -13.44 -4.53
CA TYR A 341 6.16 -14.02 -5.81
C TYR A 341 5.49 -13.44 -7.06
N ARG A 342 4.60 -12.44 -6.95
CA ARG A 342 4.21 -11.61 -8.11
C ARG A 342 5.32 -10.62 -8.50
N HIS A 343 6.08 -10.15 -7.51
CA HIS A 343 7.07 -9.07 -7.66
C HIS A 343 8.53 -9.58 -7.58
N ALA A 344 8.80 -10.57 -6.72
CA ALA A 344 10.14 -11.11 -6.50
C ALA A 344 10.37 -12.51 -7.11
N LYS A 345 11.63 -12.87 -7.35
CA LYS A 345 12.01 -14.17 -7.97
C LYS A 345 12.47 -15.20 -6.94
N VAL A 346 12.03 -16.45 -7.13
CA VAL A 346 12.43 -17.66 -6.37
C VAL A 346 13.95 -17.84 -6.31
N LEU A 347 14.65 -17.42 -7.35
CA LEU A 347 16.11 -17.44 -7.43
C LEU A 347 16.60 -16.19 -8.16
N SER A 348 17.54 -15.46 -7.55
CA SER A 348 18.32 -14.43 -8.25
C SER A 348 19.82 -14.79 -8.20
N SER A 349 20.67 -13.97 -8.81
CA SER A 349 22.13 -14.20 -8.87
C SER A 349 22.89 -12.89 -8.89
N THR A 350 24.06 -12.83 -8.26
CA THR A 350 24.94 -11.65 -8.32
C THR A 350 25.39 -11.34 -9.76
N ARG A 351 25.40 -12.34 -10.65
CA ARG A 351 25.71 -12.18 -12.09
C ARG A 351 24.47 -12.39 -12.95
N SER A 352 24.18 -11.44 -13.85
CA SER A 352 23.02 -11.51 -14.76
C SER A 352 23.01 -12.79 -15.58
N ALA A 353 21.83 -13.42 -15.71
CA ALA A 353 21.63 -14.59 -16.56
C ALA A 353 21.86 -14.26 -18.05
N GLY A 354 22.06 -15.28 -18.88
CA GLY A 354 22.39 -15.15 -20.30
C GLY A 354 23.82 -14.69 -20.61
N THR A 355 24.53 -14.12 -19.63
CA THR A 355 25.91 -13.64 -19.82
C THR A 355 26.90 -14.77 -20.05
N LYS A 356 28.02 -14.44 -20.71
CA LYS A 356 29.18 -15.33 -20.86
C LYS A 356 29.96 -15.39 -19.55
N VAL A 357 30.46 -16.57 -19.21
CA VAL A 357 31.29 -16.84 -18.02
C VAL A 357 32.51 -17.66 -18.39
N GLY A 358 33.67 -17.36 -17.81
CA GLY A 358 34.85 -18.20 -17.89
C GLY A 358 34.77 -19.37 -16.89
N ARG A 359 35.37 -20.52 -17.22
CA ARG A 359 35.31 -21.73 -16.38
C ARG A 359 35.69 -21.55 -14.90
N GLY A 360 36.55 -20.60 -14.58
CA GLY A 360 37.01 -20.31 -13.22
C GLY A 360 36.18 -19.24 -12.47
N GLU A 361 35.26 -18.56 -13.15
CA GLU A 361 34.45 -17.50 -12.52
C GLU A 361 33.41 -18.08 -11.56
N ARG A 362 33.10 -17.32 -10.50
CA ARG A 362 32.15 -17.73 -9.47
C ARG A 362 30.73 -17.27 -9.81
N LEU A 363 29.80 -18.21 -9.78
CA LEU A 363 28.36 -18.01 -9.91
C LEU A 363 27.75 -18.15 -8.51
N THR A 364 27.21 -17.05 -7.98
CA THR A 364 26.52 -17.03 -6.69
C THR A 364 25.04 -16.74 -6.89
N VAL A 365 24.20 -17.70 -6.53
CA VAL A 365 22.75 -17.58 -6.54
C VAL A 365 22.21 -17.28 -5.15
N LEU A 366 21.09 -16.57 -5.12
CA LEU A 366 20.39 -16.11 -3.93
C LEU A 366 18.99 -16.73 -3.92
N PRO A 367 18.77 -17.82 -3.16
CA PRO A 367 17.45 -18.41 -2.99
C PRO A 367 16.54 -17.49 -2.16
N ALA A 368 15.24 -17.52 -2.47
CA ALA A 368 14.22 -16.72 -1.81
C ALA A 368 14.05 -17.02 -0.31
N SER A 369 14.03 -18.29 0.05
CA SER A 369 13.70 -18.79 1.39
C SER A 369 14.59 -19.96 1.79
N ALA A 370 14.59 -20.34 3.07
CA ALA A 370 15.26 -21.56 3.54
C ALA A 370 14.64 -22.86 2.96
N SER A 371 13.40 -22.81 2.49
CA SER A 371 12.73 -23.94 1.84
C SER A 371 13.00 -24.04 0.32
N THR A 372 13.71 -23.05 -0.25
CA THR A 372 14.04 -23.03 -1.67
C THR A 372 15.11 -24.07 -2.01
N THR A 373 14.68 -25.15 -2.64
CA THR A 373 15.58 -26.17 -3.18
C THR A 373 16.35 -25.64 -4.39
N VAL A 374 17.65 -25.93 -4.49
CA VAL A 374 18.55 -25.48 -5.59
C VAL A 374 19.23 -26.67 -6.25
N ARG A 375 19.21 -26.73 -7.59
CA ARG A 375 19.79 -27.81 -8.41
C ARG A 375 20.58 -27.24 -9.58
N TRP A 376 21.80 -27.72 -9.78
CA TRP A 376 22.68 -27.28 -10.87
C TRP A 376 22.76 -28.32 -11.98
N TYR A 377 22.93 -27.84 -13.21
CA TYR A 377 22.97 -28.63 -14.42
C TYR A 377 24.09 -28.14 -15.34
N VAL A 378 24.74 -29.07 -16.05
CA VAL A 378 25.65 -28.78 -17.17
C VAL A 378 25.08 -29.43 -18.42
N ASP A 379 24.85 -28.63 -19.45
CA ASP A 379 24.29 -29.06 -20.74
C ASP A 379 23.02 -29.92 -20.62
N GLY A 380 22.19 -29.63 -19.61
CA GLY A 380 20.93 -30.34 -19.31
C GLY A 380 21.03 -31.47 -18.28
N HIS A 381 22.24 -31.95 -17.95
CA HIS A 381 22.45 -33.05 -16.99
C HIS A 381 22.63 -32.53 -15.56
N GLU A 382 21.91 -33.09 -14.56
CA GLU A 382 21.99 -32.64 -13.17
C GLU A 382 23.34 -33.01 -12.51
N VAL A 383 24.03 -32.02 -11.96
CA VAL A 383 25.21 -32.23 -11.12
C VAL A 383 24.72 -32.50 -9.69
N THR A 384 24.40 -33.76 -9.40
CA THR A 384 23.79 -34.17 -8.12
C THR A 384 24.60 -33.77 -6.88
N ALA A 385 25.93 -33.82 -6.97
CA ALA A 385 26.87 -33.37 -5.93
C ALA A 385 26.90 -31.82 -5.73
N ALA A 386 26.13 -31.06 -6.50
CA ALA A 386 25.94 -29.62 -6.39
C ALA A 386 24.57 -29.19 -5.84
N ARG A 387 23.66 -30.14 -5.55
CA ARG A 387 22.36 -29.86 -4.91
C ARG A 387 22.53 -29.03 -3.63
N GLY A 388 21.68 -28.02 -3.46
CA GLY A 388 21.68 -27.09 -2.32
C GLY A 388 22.83 -26.07 -2.27
N LYS A 389 23.87 -26.19 -3.10
CA LYS A 389 25.01 -25.25 -3.08
C LYS A 389 24.63 -23.94 -3.77
N THR A 390 24.91 -22.81 -3.12
CA THR A 390 24.55 -21.46 -3.60
C THR A 390 25.68 -20.72 -4.31
N SER A 391 26.93 -21.16 -4.19
CA SER A 391 28.07 -20.54 -4.88
C SER A 391 29.05 -21.58 -5.41
N LEU A 392 29.30 -21.55 -6.73
CA LEU A 392 30.12 -22.54 -7.45
C LEU A 392 30.87 -21.89 -8.63
N THR A 393 31.79 -22.64 -9.24
CA THR A 393 32.38 -22.30 -10.55
C THR A 393 31.94 -23.34 -11.61
N PRO A 394 31.88 -22.99 -12.90
CA PRO A 394 31.63 -23.98 -13.96
C PRO A 394 32.63 -25.15 -13.93
N ARG A 395 33.91 -24.89 -13.62
CA ARG A 395 34.92 -25.95 -13.42
C ARG A 395 34.52 -26.93 -12.32
N SER A 396 34.04 -26.45 -11.17
CA SER A 396 33.55 -27.31 -10.07
C SER A 396 32.23 -28.04 -10.37
N LEU A 397 31.51 -27.64 -11.43
CA LEU A 397 30.34 -28.34 -11.96
C LEU A 397 30.72 -29.40 -13.03
N GLY A 398 32.01 -29.57 -13.34
CA GLY A 398 32.51 -30.55 -14.31
C GLY A 398 32.65 -30.03 -15.75
N VAL A 399 32.40 -28.73 -15.99
CA VAL A 399 32.55 -28.12 -17.33
C VAL A 399 34.00 -28.26 -17.81
N ARG A 400 34.20 -28.87 -18.99
CA ARG A 400 35.51 -29.20 -19.55
C ARG A 400 36.19 -27.99 -20.22
N ALA A 401 37.46 -28.13 -20.57
CA ALA A 401 38.18 -27.20 -21.45
C ALA A 401 38.55 -27.95 -22.73
N ASP A 402 37.53 -28.30 -23.51
CA ASP A 402 37.63 -28.98 -24.82
C ASP A 402 37.35 -28.01 -25.98
N GLY A 403 37.37 -26.69 -25.71
CA GLY A 403 37.10 -25.62 -26.66
C GLY A 403 35.62 -25.39 -26.97
N ARG A 404 34.70 -26.17 -26.39
CA ARG A 404 33.26 -26.11 -26.69
C ARG A 404 32.55 -25.07 -25.81
N ALA A 405 31.45 -24.53 -26.34
CA ALA A 405 30.56 -23.67 -25.57
C ALA A 405 29.58 -24.53 -24.74
N HIS A 406 29.70 -24.48 -23.43
CA HIS A 406 28.82 -25.19 -22.50
C HIS A 406 27.73 -24.27 -21.94
N THR A 407 26.68 -24.85 -21.36
CA THR A 407 25.64 -24.13 -20.62
C THR A 407 25.60 -24.61 -19.18
N VAL A 408 25.85 -23.72 -18.23
CA VAL A 408 25.55 -23.95 -16.81
C VAL A 408 24.16 -23.41 -16.55
N THR A 409 23.27 -24.27 -16.07
CA THR A 409 21.91 -23.93 -15.68
C THR A 409 21.72 -24.22 -14.19
N VAL A 410 20.94 -23.41 -13.50
CA VAL A 410 20.50 -23.64 -12.13
C VAL A 410 19.00 -23.46 -12.05
N LYS A 411 18.33 -24.47 -11.50
CA LYS A 411 16.87 -24.47 -11.28
C LYS A 411 16.60 -24.46 -9.79
N ALA A 412 15.57 -23.74 -9.39
CA ALA A 412 15.09 -23.69 -8.01
C ALA A 412 13.58 -23.91 -7.94
N ALA A 413 13.14 -24.39 -6.78
CA ALA A 413 11.74 -24.49 -6.41
C ALA A 413 11.61 -24.23 -4.91
N ASP A 414 10.77 -23.29 -4.52
CA ASP A 414 10.32 -23.17 -3.14
C ASP A 414 9.47 -24.41 -2.79
N ARG A 415 9.62 -24.90 -1.55
CA ARG A 415 8.97 -26.13 -1.05
C ARG A 415 8.35 -25.92 0.32
N THR A 416 7.94 -24.70 0.62
CA THR A 416 7.22 -24.36 1.85
C THR A 416 5.95 -25.19 2.00
N SER A 417 5.69 -25.65 3.22
CA SER A 417 4.41 -26.29 3.57
C SER A 417 3.27 -25.27 3.76
N ALA A 418 3.59 -23.97 3.76
CA ALA A 418 2.63 -22.86 3.79
C ALA A 418 1.92 -22.62 2.44
N VAL A 419 2.22 -23.43 1.41
CA VAL A 419 1.56 -23.41 0.09
C VAL A 419 1.09 -24.83 -0.22
N ARG A 420 -0.23 -25.01 -0.36
CA ARG A 420 -0.91 -26.27 -0.66
C ARG A 420 -1.61 -26.27 -2.02
N ASP A 421 -1.83 -25.11 -2.64
CA ASP A 421 -2.34 -25.04 -4.00
C ASP A 421 -1.30 -25.54 -5.01
N PRO A 422 -1.57 -26.62 -5.78
CA PRO A 422 -0.61 -27.15 -6.73
C PRO A 422 -0.37 -26.21 -7.92
N GLU A 423 -1.31 -25.33 -8.27
CA GLU A 423 -1.14 -24.38 -9.39
C GLU A 423 -0.27 -23.17 -8.98
N LEU A 424 -0.37 -22.72 -7.72
CA LEU A 424 0.59 -21.81 -7.11
C LEU A 424 1.97 -22.48 -6.96
N ALA A 425 2.04 -23.69 -6.41
CA ALA A 425 3.30 -24.40 -6.17
C ALA A 425 4.13 -24.63 -7.46
N LYS A 426 3.47 -24.84 -8.62
CA LYS A 426 4.16 -24.87 -9.94
C LYS A 426 4.83 -23.54 -10.30
N LYS A 427 4.19 -22.41 -9.96
CA LYS A 427 4.69 -21.05 -10.21
C LYS A 427 5.84 -20.68 -9.27
N LEU A 428 5.96 -21.33 -8.12
CA LEU A 428 7.05 -21.09 -7.16
C LEU A 428 8.37 -21.79 -7.58
N THR A 429 8.71 -21.66 -8.86
CA THR A 429 9.94 -22.18 -9.47
C THR A 429 10.70 -21.08 -10.21
N GLY A 430 12.00 -21.30 -10.46
CA GLY A 430 12.83 -20.33 -11.17
C GLY A 430 14.06 -20.96 -11.81
N GLU A 431 14.57 -20.36 -12.87
CA GLU A 431 15.71 -20.86 -13.63
C GLU A 431 16.63 -19.73 -14.08
N LEU A 432 17.94 -19.93 -13.94
CA LEU A 432 18.98 -19.04 -14.42
C LEU A 432 20.00 -19.86 -15.22
N ALA A 433 20.58 -19.28 -16.28
CA ALA A 433 21.57 -19.97 -17.10
C ALA A 433 22.68 -19.02 -17.58
N TRP A 434 23.88 -19.56 -17.79
CA TRP A 434 25.06 -18.85 -18.30
C TRP A 434 25.77 -19.68 -19.37
N LYS A 435 26.38 -19.01 -20.35
CA LYS A 435 27.16 -19.66 -21.40
C LYS A 435 28.63 -19.66 -21.04
N VAL A 436 29.22 -20.84 -20.90
CA VAL A 436 30.62 -21.01 -20.52
C VAL A 436 31.48 -21.11 -21.78
N ARG A 437 32.66 -20.49 -21.74
CA ARG A 437 33.78 -20.70 -22.67
C ARG A 437 35.10 -20.78 -21.88
#